data_AF-V4XV39-F1
#
_entry.id   AF-V4XV39-F1
#
_cell.length_a   1.000
_cell.length_b   1.000
_cell.length_c   1.000
_cell.angle_alpha   90.00
_cell.angle_beta   90.00
_cell.angle_gamma   90.00
#
_symmetry.space_group_name_H-M   'P 1'
#
loop_
_entity.id
_entity.type
_entity.pdbx_description
1 polymer ?
#
loop_
_entity_poly.entity_id
_entity_poly.type
_entity_poly.pdbx_seq_one_letter_code
_entity_poly.pdbx_strand_id
1 'polypeptide(L)'
;MSSLPRRTNEYTAEPVSERYRECLFEWLAAHAPLWNQLTYRRRQAYFTENEDIWEAEYADLYDNYAPILGKTPCQQIARKNSEAWRSFFEL
;
A
#
# COMPACT_ATOMS: atom_id res chain seq x y z
N MET A 1 -23.64 -15.85 15.01
CA MET A 1 -23.30 -14.42 14.85
C MET A 1 -22.08 -14.15 15.69
N SER A 2 -20.93 -13.80 15.08
CA SER A 2 -19.69 -13.53 15.82
C SER A 2 -19.85 -12.25 16.64
N SER A 3 -19.61 -12.32 17.95
CA SER A 3 -19.75 -11.22 18.93
C SER A 3 -18.51 -10.33 19.02
N LEU A 4 -17.59 -10.41 18.06
CA LEU A 4 -16.38 -9.59 18.06
C LEU A 4 -16.71 -8.18 17.54
N PRO A 5 -16.29 -7.10 18.24
CA PRO A 5 -16.53 -5.74 17.80
C PRO A 5 -15.83 -5.50 16.46
N ARG A 6 -16.64 -5.35 15.40
CA ARG A 6 -16.17 -4.97 14.08
C ARG A 6 -15.79 -3.48 14.11
N ARG A 7 -14.52 -3.16 14.40
CA ARG A 7 -13.97 -1.79 14.28
C ARG A 7 -13.75 -1.43 12.82
N THR A 8 -14.82 -1.36 12.04
CA THR A 8 -14.78 -0.75 10.71
C THR A 8 -15.53 0.56 10.82
N ASN A 9 -14.79 1.65 10.93
CA ASN A 9 -15.38 2.98 10.87
C ASN A 9 -15.63 3.33 9.40
N GLU A 10 -16.84 3.78 9.10
CA GLU A 10 -17.21 4.31 7.78
C GLU A 10 -17.07 5.84 7.82
N TYR A 11 -16.40 6.40 6.83
CA TYR A 11 -16.19 7.84 6.72
C TYR A 11 -16.55 8.30 5.31
N THR A 12 -17.40 9.32 5.22
CA THR A 12 -17.65 10.02 3.96
C THR A 12 -16.64 11.15 3.84
N ALA A 13 -15.75 11.05 2.84
CA ALA A 13 -14.84 12.15 2.50
C ALA A 13 -15.55 13.10 1.53
N GLU A 14 -16.02 14.24 2.02
CA GLU A 14 -16.59 15.31 1.18
C GLU A 14 -15.51 16.35 0.83
N PRO A 15 -15.03 16.39 -0.42
CA PRO A 15 -14.03 17.37 -0.82
C PRO A 15 -14.64 18.78 -0.89
N VAL A 16 -13.94 19.75 -0.29
CA VAL A 16 -14.40 21.15 -0.20
C VAL A 16 -14.34 21.92 -1.53
N SER A 17 -13.72 21.33 -2.57
CA SER A 17 -13.69 21.88 -3.92
C SER A 17 -13.38 20.79 -4.95
N GLU A 18 -13.60 21.12 -6.22
CA GLU A 18 -13.29 20.23 -7.33
C GLU A 18 -11.80 19.83 -7.36
N ARG A 19 -10.91 20.80 -7.12
CA ARG A 19 -9.48 20.56 -7.01
C ARG A 19 -9.16 19.53 -5.90
N TYR A 20 -9.80 19.64 -4.74
CA TYR A 20 -9.59 18.67 -3.66
C TYR A 20 -10.18 17.30 -3.98
N ARG A 21 -11.29 17.24 -4.73
CA ARG A 21 -11.87 15.99 -5.23
C ARG A 21 -10.90 15.27 -6.16
N GLU A 22 -10.28 16.00 -7.09
CA GLU A 22 -9.25 15.48 -7.99
C GLU A 22 -8.02 14.98 -7.21
N CYS A 23 -7.47 15.79 -6.29
CA CYS A 23 -6.35 15.37 -5.46
C CYS A 23 -6.66 14.11 -4.64
N LEU A 24 -7.88 14.02 -4.06
CA LEU A 24 -8.31 12.83 -3.31
C LEU A 24 -8.40 11.61 -4.23
N PHE A 25 -8.93 11.79 -5.44
CA PHE A 25 -9.03 10.71 -6.42
C PHE A 25 -7.66 10.24 -6.88
N GLU A 26 -6.74 11.14 -7.25
CA GLU A 26 -5.36 10.81 -7.62
C GLU A 26 -4.64 10.08 -6.50
N TRP A 27 -4.81 10.53 -5.25
CA TRP A 27 -4.22 9.90 -4.09
C TRP A 27 -4.73 8.48 -3.87
N LEU A 28 -6.06 8.27 -3.91
CA LEU A 28 -6.67 6.94 -3.80
C LEU A 28 -6.27 6.02 -4.98
N ALA A 29 -6.26 6.58 -6.19
CA ALA A 29 -5.91 5.87 -7.41
C ALA A 29 -4.44 5.46 -7.45
N ALA A 30 -3.53 6.17 -6.77
CA ALA A 30 -2.12 5.82 -6.69
C ALA A 30 -1.79 4.85 -5.54
N HIS A 31 -2.57 4.85 -4.46
CA HIS A 31 -2.34 3.97 -3.31
C HIS A 31 -2.51 2.49 -3.65
N ALA A 32 -3.57 2.12 -4.37
CA ALA A 32 -3.84 0.72 -4.72
C ALA A 32 -2.76 0.13 -5.68
N PRO A 33 -2.34 0.82 -6.75
CA PRO A 33 -1.23 0.39 -7.59
C PRO A 33 0.08 0.18 -6.84
N LEU A 34 0.48 1.10 -5.94
CA LEU A 34 1.70 0.92 -5.15
C LEU A 34 1.65 -0.36 -4.30
N TRP A 35 0.54 -0.58 -3.59
CA TRP A 35 0.33 -1.82 -2.82
C TRP A 35 0.40 -3.07 -3.69
N ASN A 36 -0.25 -3.06 -4.86
CA ASN A 36 -0.30 -4.19 -5.77
C ASN A 36 1.07 -4.50 -6.37
N GLN A 37 1.84 -3.48 -6.77
CA GLN A 37 3.17 -3.65 -7.35
C GLN A 37 4.18 -4.18 -6.32
N LEU A 38 4.15 -3.67 -5.10
CA LEU A 38 4.94 -4.22 -3.98
C LEU A 38 4.61 -5.70 -3.74
N THR A 39 3.31 -6.01 -3.65
CA THR A 39 2.84 -7.39 -3.45
C THR A 39 3.26 -8.30 -4.60
N TYR A 40 3.14 -7.83 -5.83
CA TYR A 40 3.55 -8.58 -7.02
C TYR A 40 5.05 -8.88 -6.98
N ARG A 41 5.91 -7.88 -6.75
CA ARG A 41 7.37 -8.07 -6.70
C ARG A 41 7.77 -9.08 -5.63
N ARG A 42 7.21 -8.96 -4.43
CA ARG A 42 7.47 -9.92 -3.34
C ARG A 42 6.98 -11.32 -3.66
N ARG A 43 5.83 -11.44 -4.32
CA ARG A 43 5.34 -12.73 -4.79
C ARG A 43 6.29 -13.34 -5.80
N GLN A 44 6.84 -12.55 -6.73
CA GLN A 44 7.85 -13.07 -7.67
C GLN A 44 9.10 -13.54 -6.92
N ALA A 45 9.66 -12.71 -6.04
CA ALA A 45 10.81 -13.09 -5.22
C ALA A 45 10.55 -14.34 -4.37
N TYR A 46 9.34 -14.49 -3.83
CA TYR A 46 8.96 -15.64 -3.03
C TYR A 46 8.98 -16.97 -3.82
N PHE A 47 8.70 -16.91 -5.12
CA PHE A 47 8.72 -18.09 -6.00
C PHE A 47 10.02 -18.25 -6.79
N THR A 48 10.97 -17.31 -6.68
CA THR A 48 12.28 -17.38 -7.34
C THR A 48 13.32 -17.91 -6.34
N GLU A 49 14.14 -18.89 -6.76
CA GLU A 49 15.22 -19.39 -5.92
C GLU A 49 16.29 -18.30 -5.68
N ASN A 50 16.72 -18.16 -4.42
CA ASN A 50 17.75 -17.21 -3.97
C ASN A 50 17.40 -15.71 -4.11
N GLU A 51 16.13 -15.34 -4.30
CA GLU A 51 15.69 -13.95 -4.18
C GLU A 51 15.22 -13.63 -2.76
N ASP A 52 15.62 -12.47 -2.24
CA ASP A 52 15.12 -11.95 -0.97
C ASP A 52 13.85 -11.12 -1.20
N ILE A 53 12.74 -11.60 -0.65
CA ILE A 53 11.44 -10.91 -0.68
C ILE A 53 11.48 -9.53 0.00
N TRP A 54 12.44 -9.28 0.89
CA TRP A 54 12.59 -8.01 1.59
C TRP A 54 13.40 -6.99 0.79
N GLU A 55 14.25 -7.47 -0.12
CA GLU A 55 15.02 -6.65 -1.08
C GLU A 55 14.21 -6.33 -2.34
N ALA A 56 12.94 -6.74 -2.41
CA ALA A 56 12.06 -6.38 -3.52
C ALA A 56 12.05 -4.86 -3.72
N GLU A 57 12.71 -4.41 -4.80
CA GLU A 57 13.03 -3.02 -5.12
C GLU A 57 11.87 -2.09 -4.77
N TYR A 58 12.04 -1.31 -3.71
CA TYR A 58 11.08 -0.26 -3.32
C TYR A 58 11.56 1.11 -3.79
N ALA A 59 12.85 1.30 -4.06
CA ALA A 59 13.43 2.60 -4.37
C ALA A 59 12.82 3.22 -5.65
N ASP A 60 12.72 2.44 -6.72
CA ASP A 60 12.11 2.88 -7.98
C ASP A 60 10.59 3.12 -7.85
N LEU A 61 9.87 2.27 -7.10
CA LEU A 61 8.46 2.51 -6.78
C LEU A 61 8.31 3.78 -5.95
N TYR A 62 9.17 4.00 -4.95
CA TYR A 62 9.15 5.20 -4.16
C TYR A 62 9.36 6.45 -5.03
N ASP A 63 10.33 6.43 -5.94
CA ASP A 63 10.59 7.57 -6.83
C ASP A 63 9.42 7.86 -7.78
N ASN A 64 8.71 6.82 -8.25
CA ASN A 64 7.53 6.97 -9.10
C ASN A 64 6.30 7.50 -8.35
N TYR A 65 6.09 7.06 -7.11
CA TYR A 65 4.86 7.35 -6.37
C TYR A 65 4.99 8.49 -5.36
N ALA A 66 6.18 8.80 -4.84
CA ALA A 66 6.37 9.88 -3.87
C ALA A 66 5.98 11.27 -4.40
N PRO A 67 6.14 11.62 -5.69
CA PRO A 67 5.63 12.88 -6.24
C PRO A 67 4.10 12.98 -6.24
N ILE A 68 3.38 11.86 -6.22
CA ILE A 68 1.91 11.78 -6.28
C ILE A 68 1.32 11.65 -4.88
N LEU A 69 1.80 10.66 -4.11
CA LEU A 69 1.28 10.30 -2.80
C LEU A 69 1.92 11.08 -1.65
N GLY A 70 3.09 11.65 -1.88
CA GLY A 70 3.97 12.15 -0.83
C GLY A 70 4.84 11.04 -0.21
N LYS A 71 5.97 11.46 0.37
CA LYS A 71 6.97 10.55 0.94
C LYS A 71 6.41 9.68 2.07
N THR A 72 5.69 10.30 3.01
CA THR A 72 5.18 9.61 4.20
C THR A 72 4.15 8.52 3.84
N PRO A 73 3.13 8.78 3.01
CA PRO A 73 2.22 7.72 2.59
C PRO A 73 2.92 6.55 1.87
N CYS A 74 3.86 6.80 0.95
CA CYS A 74 4.61 5.73 0.29
C CYS A 74 5.33 4.83 1.31
N GLN A 75 6.05 5.44 2.27
CA GLN A 75 6.76 4.71 3.30
C GLN A 75 5.82 3.90 4.21
N GLN A 76 4.65 4.46 4.54
CA GLN A 76 3.64 3.75 5.33
C GLN A 76 3.05 2.56 4.58
N ILE A 77 2.80 2.70 3.27
CA ILE A 77 2.32 1.61 2.41
C ILE A 77 3.35 0.48 2.38
N ALA A 78 4.62 0.80 2.12
CA ALA A 78 5.70 -0.18 2.12
C ALA A 78 5.82 -0.90 3.46
N ARG A 79 5.77 -0.16 4.58
CA ARG A 79 5.80 -0.73 5.94
C ARG A 79 4.62 -1.66 6.20
N LYS A 80 3.40 -1.24 5.87
CA LYS A 80 2.18 -2.05 6.05
C LYS A 80 2.17 -3.29 5.16
N ASN A 81 2.71 -3.18 3.95
CA ASN A 81 2.92 -4.34 3.09
C ASN A 81 3.93 -5.32 3.73
N SER A 82 5.05 -4.84 4.29
CA SER A 82 6.00 -5.67 5.07
C SER A 82 5.34 -6.38 6.25
N GLU A 83 4.51 -5.69 7.02
CA GLU A 83 3.76 -6.29 8.12
C GLU A 83 2.81 -7.39 7.64
N ALA A 84 2.09 -7.16 6.54
CA ALA A 84 1.18 -8.16 5.97
C ALA A 84 1.91 -9.43 5.52
N TRP A 85 3.08 -9.29 4.88
CA TRP A 85 3.91 -10.43 4.49
C TRP A 85 4.51 -11.17 5.68
N ARG A 86 4.96 -10.45 6.72
CA ARG A 86 5.40 -11.10 7.98
C ARG A 86 4.27 -11.91 8.61
N SER A 87 3.08 -11.32 8.70
CA SER A 87 1.90 -12.02 9.22
C SER A 87 1.51 -13.23 8.38
N PHE A 88 1.70 -13.18 7.05
CA PHE A 88 1.46 -14.34 6.18
C PHE A 88 2.39 -15.53 6.49
N PHE A 89 3.64 -15.28 6.89
CA PHE A 89 4.57 -16.35 7.27
C PHE A 89 4.42 -16.86 8.71
N GLU A 90 3.75 -16.08 9.57
CA GLU A 90 3.46 -16.49 10.95
C GLU A 90 2.20 -17.38 11.06
N LEU A 91 1.37 -17.42 10.02
CA LEU A 91 0.12 -18.21 9.93
C LEU A 91 0.34 -19.55 9.22
#